data_AF-A0A9E3Y3Y0-F1
#
_entry.id   AF-A0A9E3Y3Y0-F1
#
_cell.length_a   1.000
_cell.length_b   1.000
_cell.length_c   1.000
_cell.angle_alpha   90.00
_cell.angle_beta   90.00
_cell.angle_gamma   90.00
#
_symmetry.space_group_name_H-M   'P 1'
#
loop_
_entity.id
_entity.type
_entity.pdbx_description
1 polymer ?
#
loop_
_entity_poly.entity_id
_entity_poly.type
_entity_poly.pdbx_seq_one_letter_code
_entity_poly.pdbx_strand_id
1 'polypeptide(L)' 'MSNSARYRCTSCGNLTRFDVTTSRRTRAYHHYTVGGELTVEEETVLSEVVESVECRWCGGAGKVEVVDPAEASGSGSVQG' A
#
# COMPACT_ATOMS: atom_id res chain seq x y z
N MET A 1 -5.76 10.09 -6.41
CA MET A 1 -5.24 10.27 -5.04
C MET A 1 -4.99 8.89 -4.47
N SER A 2 -3.73 8.48 -4.32
CA SER A 2 -3.41 7.21 -3.64
C SER A 2 -3.72 7.39 -2.16
N ASN A 3 -4.88 6.90 -1.72
CA ASN A 3 -5.18 6.79 -0.31
C ASN A 3 -4.32 5.64 0.22
N SER A 4 -3.07 5.94 0.61
CA SER A 4 -2.18 4.92 1.14
C SER A 4 -2.74 4.41 2.46
N ALA A 5 -3.30 3.20 2.41
CA ALA A 5 -3.83 2.51 3.58
C ALA A 5 -2.78 2.51 4.71
N ARG A 6 -3.21 2.85 5.93
CA ARG A 6 -2.37 2.69 7.13
C ARG A 6 -2.64 1.32 7.71
N TYR A 7 -1.60 0.67 8.22
CA TYR A 7 -1.71 -0.66 8.82
C TYR A 7 -1.29 -0.63 10.28
N ARG A 8 -1.92 -1.47 11.10
CA ARG A 8 -1.54 -1.72 12.48
C ARG A 8 -1.46 -3.21 12.74
N CYS A 9 -0.34 -3.67 13.30
CA CYS A 9 -0.27 -5.00 13.88
C CYS A 9 -0.84 -4.95 15.30
N THR A 10 -1.98 -5.60 15.56
CA THR A 10 -2.58 -5.67 16.89
C THR A 10 -1.84 -6.63 17.82
N SER A 11 -1.00 -7.52 17.28
CA SER A 11 -0.17 -8.44 18.08
C SER A 11 1.01 -7.75 18.78
N CYS A 12 1.66 -6.77 18.13
CA CYS A 12 2.89 -6.15 18.67
C CYS A 12 2.90 -4.61 18.65
N GLY A 13 1.83 -3.98 18.16
CA GLY A 13 1.72 -2.52 18.07
C GLY A 13 2.50 -1.86 16.93
N ASN A 14 3.04 -2.62 15.98
CA ASN A 14 3.73 -2.05 14.82
C ASN A 14 2.77 -1.20 13.98
N LEU A 15 3.26 -0.05 13.51
CA LEU A 15 2.54 0.91 12.66
C LEU A 15 3.35 1.34 11.42
N THR A 16 4.57 0.82 11.24
CA THR A 16 5.53 1.45 10.31
C THR A 16 6.23 0.49 9.35
N ARG A 17 6.21 -0.83 9.59
CA ARG A 17 6.97 -1.81 8.77
C ARG A 17 6.16 -3.05 8.44
N PHE A 18 5.63 -3.11 7.22
CA PHE A 18 4.84 -4.23 6.74
C PHE A 18 5.37 -4.68 5.39
N ASP A 19 5.38 -5.98 5.16
CA ASP A 19 5.53 -6.53 3.81
C ASP A 19 4.14 -6.51 3.17
N VAL A 20 4.01 -5.85 2.02
CA VAL A 20 2.74 -5.71 1.30
C VAL A 20 2.91 -6.35 -0.06
N THR A 21 2.07 -7.35 -0.34
CA THR A 21 2.01 -7.98 -1.68
C THR A 21 0.86 -7.36 -2.45
N THR A 22 1.12 -6.90 -3.67
CA THR A 22 0.12 -6.27 -4.52
C THR A 22 0.15 -6.83 -5.93
N SER A 23 -1.03 -7.09 -6.48
CA SER A 23 -1.22 -7.34 -7.91
C SER A 23 -1.61 -6.06 -8.62
N ARG A 24 -0.84 -5.66 -9.63
CA ARG A 24 -1.10 -4.48 -10.47
C ARG A 24 -1.28 -4.90 -11.91
N ARG A 25 -2.30 -4.34 -12.55
CA ARG A 25 -2.51 -4.44 -14.00
C ARG A 25 -2.31 -3.07 -14.62
N THR A 26 -1.37 -2.96 -15.54
CA THR A 26 -1.02 -1.71 -16.20
C THR A 26 -1.15 -1.84 -17.72
N ARG A 27 -1.33 -0.71 -18.38
CA ARG A 27 -1.10 -0.54 -19.82
C ARG A 27 0.05 0.45 -19.97
N ALA A 28 1.08 0.09 -20.71
CA ALA A 28 2.24 0.93 -20.93
C ALA A 28 2.47 1.16 -22.43
N TYR A 29 2.84 2.38 -22.80
CA TYR A 29 3.29 2.75 -24.13
C TYR A 29 4.81 2.58 -24.20
N HIS A 30 5.24 1.58 -24.95
CA HIS A 30 6.63 1.18 -25.09
C HIS A 30 7.25 1.83 -26.32
N HIS A 31 8.40 2.49 -26.13
CA HIS A 31 9.24 2.98 -27.20
C HIS A 31 10.58 2.23 -27.17
N TYR A 32 10.87 1.51 -28.25
CA TYR A 32 12.15 0.85 -28.44
C TYR A 32 13.03 1.72 -29.36
N THR A 33 14.30 1.86 -29.00
CA THR A 33 15.30 2.36 -29.95
C THR A 33 15.50 1.33 -31.07
N VAL A 34 16.15 1.74 -32.16
CA VAL A 34 16.57 0.80 -33.21
C VAL A 34 17.55 -0.26 -32.67
N GLY A 35 18.32 0.06 -31.63
CA GLY A 35 19.22 -0.87 -30.93
C GLY A 35 18.53 -1.87 -30.00
N GLY A 36 17.23 -1.66 -29.71
CA GLY A 36 16.41 -2.55 -28.89
C GLY A 36 16.30 -2.13 -27.42
N GLU A 37 16.84 -0.98 -27.02
CA GLU A 37 16.65 -0.45 -25.67
C GLU A 37 15.20 0.03 -25.47
N LEU A 38 14.58 -0.39 -24.37
CA LEU A 38 13.19 -0.03 -24.02
C LEU A 38 13.13 1.22 -23.14
N THR A 39 12.29 2.18 -23.54
CA THR A 39 11.76 3.24 -22.68
C THR A 39 10.24 3.08 -22.57
N VAL A 40 9.68 3.20 -21.37
CA VAL A 40 8.24 3.33 -21.17
C VAL A 40 7.92 4.82 -21.09
N GLU A 41 7.24 5.35 -22.12
CA GLU A 41 6.95 6.79 -22.20
C GLU A 41 5.69 7.19 -21.43
N GLU A 42 4.71 6.28 -21.37
CA GLU A 42 3.48 6.47 -20.61
C GLU A 42 3.07 5.14 -19.97
N GLU A 43 2.61 5.19 -18.72
CA GLU A 43 2.01 4.05 -18.04
C GLU A 43 0.71 4.46 -17.36
N THR A 44 -0.34 3.67 -17.60
CA THR A 44 -1.62 3.79 -16.91
C THR A 44 -1.86 2.55 -16.06
N VAL A 45 -2.07 2.74 -14.75
CA VAL A 45 -2.55 1.68 -13.86
C VAL A 45 -4.04 1.48 -14.08
N LEU A 46 -4.43 0.28 -14.51
CA LEU A 46 -5.82 -0.09 -14.78
C LEU A 46 -6.51 -0.64 -13.52
N SER A 47 -5.77 -1.40 -12.72
CA SER A 47 -6.25 -1.92 -11.44
C SER A 47 -5.09 -2.26 -10.52
N GLU A 48 -5.33 -2.14 -9.23
CA GLU A 48 -4.38 -2.47 -8.17
C GLU A 48 -5.14 -3.11 -7.01
N VAL A 49 -4.64 -4.25 -6.55
CA VAL A 49 -5.23 -5.01 -5.44
C VAL A 49 -4.13 -5.36 -4.46
N VAL A 50 -4.34 -5.06 -3.19
CA VAL A 50 -3.50 -5.56 -2.09
C VAL A 50 -3.92 -6.99 -1.81
N GLU A 51 -3.00 -7.94 -1.98
CA GLU A 51 -3.25 -9.37 -1.80
C GLU A 51 -3.00 -9.81 -0.36
N SER A 52 -1.93 -9.29 0.25
CA SER A 52 -1.57 -9.60 1.63
C SER A 52 -0.77 -8.49 2.27
N VAL A 53 -0.87 -8.42 3.60
CA VAL A 53 -0.09 -7.51 4.44
C VAL A 53 0.42 -8.29 5.64
N GLU A 54 1.74 -8.35 5.80
CA GLU A 54 2.38 -9.07 6.89
C GLU A 54 3.19 -8.11 7.77
N CYS A 55 3.09 -8.27 9.09
CA CYS A 55 3.92 -7.51 10.02
C CYS A 55 5.36 -8.01 9.94
N ARG A 56 6.32 -7.14 9.58
CA ARG A 56 7.72 -7.53 9.38
C ARG A 56 8.38 -8.19 10.60
N TRP A 57 7.87 -7.93 11.81
CA TRP A 57 8.42 -8.49 13.05
C TRP A 57 7.70 -9.74 13.55
N CYS A 58 6.38 -9.83 13.33
CA CYS A 58 5.62 -11.01 13.77
C CYS A 58 5.55 -12.10 12.70
N GLY A 59 5.89 -11.76 11.46
CA GLY A 59 5.64 -12.60 10.30
C GLY A 59 4.16 -12.98 10.20
N GLY A 60 3.89 -14.19 9.69
CA GLY A 60 2.54 -14.74 9.57
C GLY A 60 1.77 -14.94 10.89
N ALA A 61 2.42 -14.80 12.06
CA ALA A 61 1.73 -14.82 13.35
C ALA A 61 1.14 -13.44 13.73
N GLY A 62 1.50 -12.38 13.01
CA GLY A 62 0.99 -11.04 13.24
C GLY A 62 -0.46 -10.89 12.77
N LYS A 63 -1.28 -10.20 13.56
CA LYS A 63 -2.63 -9.80 13.16
C LYS A 63 -2.59 -8.36 12.68
N VAL A 64 -2.79 -8.14 11.39
CA VAL A 64 -2.71 -6.82 10.76
C VAL A 64 -4.10 -6.34 10.37
N GLU A 65 -4.40 -5.09 10.74
CA GLU A 65 -5.65 -4.40 10.43
C GLU A 65 -5.36 -3.11 9.68
N VAL A 66 -6.28 -2.73 8.78
CA VAL A 66 -6.25 -1.41 8.14
C VAL A 66 -6.80 -0.39 9.13
N VAL A 67 -6.06 0.70 9.32
CA VAL A 67 -6.49 1.83 10.13
C VAL A 67 -7.02 2.89 9.19
N ASP A 68 -8.29 3.25 9.38
CA ASP A 68 -8.87 4.34 8.61
C ASP A 68 -8.13 5.65 8.89
N PRO A 69 -7.76 6.40 7.84
CA PRO A 69 -7.07 7.68 8.02
C PRO A 69 -7.93 8.73 8.74
N ALA A 70 -9.26 8.56 8.78
CA ALA A 70 -10.18 9.45 9.50
C ALA A 70 -10.10 9.31 11.03
N GLU A 71 -9.86 8.10 11.55
CA GLU A 71 -9.82 7.80 12.99
C GLU A 71 -8.51 8.28 13.67
N ALA A 72 -7.49 8.61 12.88
CA ALA A 72 -6.19 9.08 13.38
C ALA A 72 -6.17 10.59 13.73
N SER A 73 -7.26 11.32 13.44
CA SER A 73 -7.43 12.72 13.83
C SER A 73 -8.40 12.76 15.02
N GLY A 74 -7.85 12.77 16.23
CA GLY A 74 -8.59 12.50 17.47
C GLY A 74 -9.92 13.24 17.63
N SER A 75 -10.95 12.48 17.99
CA SER A 75 -12.21 12.99 18.55
C SER A 75 -11.95 13.55 19.97
N GLY A 76 -11.36 14.73 20.02
CA GLY A 76 -11.35 15.58 21.22
C GLY A 76 -12.68 16.30 21.37
N SER A 77 -13.76 15.59 21.68
CA SER A 77 -15.00 16.22 22.16
C SER A 77 -14.78 16.69 23.60
N VAL A 78 -14.39 17.96 23.77
CA VAL A 78 -14.60 18.65 25.05
C VAL A 78 -16.04 19.12 25.07
N GLN A 79 -16.87 18.43 25.86
CA GLN A 79 -18.09 19.00 26.41
C GLN A 79 -17.72 19.92 27.57
N GLY A 80 -18.24 21.14 27.57
CA GLY A 80 -18.11 22.14 28.62
C GLY A 80 -18.68 23.47 28.16
#